data_AF-A0A2N3GCI3-F1
#
_entry.id   AF-A0A2N3GCI3-F1
#
_cell.length_a   1.000
_cell.length_b   1.000
_cell.length_c   1.000
_cell.angle_alpha   90.00
_cell.angle_beta   90.00
_cell.angle_gamma   90.00
#
_symmetry.space_group_name_H-M   'P 1'
#
loop_
_entity.id
_entity.type
_entity.pdbx_description
1 polymer ?
#
loop_
_entity_poly.entity_id
_entity_poly.type
_entity_poly.pdbx_seq_one_letter_code
_entity_poly.pdbx_strand_id
1 'polypeptide(L)'
;MPFAEWGTATFAQALADSIVNQTDIGADLALGLGACAERWGRLEMDTTSGILPLQEYGLPHHYDARTEAEWGYGSLIGDRDINEHDFNWHVYWTPTICGMHGIEPAVSAERLAEIIGKKTAPYNDPMMVDYSEEGVFSEAMAKTVAWHRHYTRFWKQSMLYCDWAWADFVNPYGPEYEGITPEGEPKFLNAVTGGNMTFEEGMEVGRRIWNLDRSIWVLQGRHRDIEVFAEYNYTTGAAPGTTTYESPYIMPVFEDGEWSYKSVAGRVLDRARFEEWKTKFYTLEGWDTATGWPTRASLEELDLANVADALEAAGKLGAA
;
A
#
# COMPACT_ATOMS: atom_id res chain seq x y z
N MET A 1 21.17 24.65 -17.67
CA MET A 1 20.57 24.75 -16.33
C MET A 1 21.38 25.68 -15.44
N PRO A 2 20.76 26.60 -14.68
CA PRO A 2 21.46 27.57 -13.83
C PRO A 2 21.84 26.97 -12.46
N PHE A 3 22.70 25.96 -12.42
CA PHE A 3 23.02 25.23 -11.18
C PHE A 3 23.60 26.10 -10.04
N ALA A 4 24.15 27.28 -10.34
CA ALA A 4 24.59 28.23 -9.32
C ALA A 4 23.43 28.81 -8.48
N GLU A 5 22.20 28.71 -8.97
CA GLU A 5 20.97 29.21 -8.33
C GLU A 5 20.22 28.10 -7.58
N TRP A 6 20.88 26.98 -7.26
CA TRP A 6 20.24 25.85 -6.57
C TRP A 6 19.54 26.28 -5.27
N GLY A 7 18.33 25.78 -5.06
CA GLY A 7 17.50 26.14 -3.89
C GLY A 7 16.72 27.46 -4.03
N THR A 8 16.78 28.12 -5.19
CA THR A 8 16.01 29.34 -5.45
C THR A 8 14.79 29.09 -6.35
N ALA A 9 13.83 30.02 -6.33
CA ALA A 9 12.70 30.02 -7.27
C ALA A 9 13.16 30.11 -8.74
N THR A 10 14.28 30.79 -9.00
CA THR A 10 14.87 30.90 -10.34
C THR A 10 15.27 29.54 -10.88
N PHE A 11 15.96 28.72 -10.07
CA PHE A 11 16.31 27.35 -10.47
C PHE A 11 15.08 26.47 -10.64
N ALA A 12 14.11 26.55 -9.73
CA ALA A 12 12.87 25.77 -9.81
C ALA A 12 12.09 26.07 -11.10
N GLN A 13 11.95 27.36 -11.47
CA GLN A 13 11.30 27.78 -12.72
C GLN A 13 12.08 27.25 -13.93
N ALA A 14 13.40 27.42 -13.96
CA ALA A 14 14.23 26.94 -15.07
C ALA A 14 14.16 25.41 -15.22
N LEU A 15 14.10 24.66 -14.11
CA LEU A 15 13.96 23.21 -14.13
C LEU A 15 12.59 22.81 -14.71
N ALA A 16 11.51 23.40 -14.21
CA ALA A 16 10.16 23.13 -14.71
C ALA A 16 10.06 23.46 -16.22
N ASP A 17 10.56 24.62 -16.64
CA ASP A 17 10.58 25.02 -18.04
C ASP A 17 11.39 24.05 -18.90
N SER A 18 12.53 23.54 -18.39
CA SER A 18 13.35 22.58 -19.11
C SER A 18 12.63 21.24 -19.32
N ILE A 19 11.85 20.78 -18.34
CA ILE A 19 11.07 19.54 -18.41
C ILE A 19 9.91 19.71 -19.39
N VAL A 20 9.12 20.77 -19.24
CA VAL A 20 7.94 21.04 -20.08
C VAL A 20 8.33 21.21 -21.55
N ASN A 21 9.43 21.93 -21.81
CA ASN A 21 9.90 22.16 -23.17
C ASN A 21 10.88 21.09 -23.67
N GLN A 22 11.19 20.08 -22.85
CA GLN A 22 12.13 18.98 -23.15
C GLN A 22 13.48 19.50 -23.68
N THR A 23 14.08 20.43 -22.95
CA THR A 23 15.41 20.99 -23.25
C THR A 23 16.41 20.65 -22.15
N ASP A 24 17.70 20.60 -22.48
CA ASP A 24 18.77 20.30 -21.50
C ASP A 24 18.46 19.00 -20.72
N ILE A 25 18.80 18.90 -19.43
CA ILE A 25 18.46 17.75 -18.58
C ILE A 25 16.95 17.44 -18.51
N GLY A 26 16.10 18.43 -18.79
CA GLY A 26 14.65 18.28 -18.77
C GLY A 26 14.12 17.32 -19.83
N ALA A 27 14.83 17.16 -20.94
CA ALA A 27 14.49 16.19 -21.99
C ALA A 27 14.54 14.73 -21.49
N ASP A 28 15.50 14.41 -20.62
CA ASP A 28 15.61 13.08 -20.02
C ASP A 28 14.66 12.93 -18.82
N LEU A 29 14.55 13.97 -17.98
CA LEU A 29 13.63 13.96 -16.83
C LEU A 29 12.16 13.81 -17.23
N ALA A 30 11.75 14.33 -18.39
CA ALA A 30 10.40 14.21 -18.92
C ALA A 30 9.97 12.75 -19.22
N LEU A 31 10.93 11.81 -19.27
CA LEU A 31 10.66 10.38 -19.47
C LEU A 31 10.24 9.67 -18.18
N GLY A 32 10.37 10.34 -17.03
CA GLY A 32 10.27 9.73 -15.70
C GLY A 32 11.63 9.29 -15.17
N LEU A 33 11.75 9.19 -13.85
CA LEU A 33 13.05 9.05 -13.18
C LEU A 33 13.78 7.75 -13.54
N GLY A 34 13.06 6.63 -13.66
CA GLY A 34 13.68 5.35 -14.03
C GLY A 34 14.34 5.38 -15.41
N ALA A 35 13.59 5.83 -16.43
CA ALA A 35 14.11 5.95 -17.80
C ALA A 35 15.22 7.00 -17.92
N CYS A 36 15.11 8.10 -17.17
CA CYS A 36 16.16 9.12 -17.07
C CYS A 36 17.46 8.51 -16.50
N ALA A 37 17.38 7.79 -15.38
CA ALA A 37 18.53 7.15 -14.75
C ALA A 37 19.14 6.05 -15.62
N GLU A 38 18.32 5.31 -16.37
CA GLU A 38 18.79 4.32 -17.35
C GLU A 38 19.63 4.99 -18.44
N ARG A 39 19.12 6.09 -19.03
CA ARG A 39 19.85 6.87 -20.04
C ARG A 39 21.18 7.42 -19.52
N TRP A 40 21.23 7.80 -18.25
CA TRP A 40 22.44 8.29 -17.61
C TRP A 40 23.39 7.17 -17.15
N GLY A 41 23.02 5.90 -17.35
CA GLY A 41 23.82 4.75 -16.94
C GLY A 41 23.92 4.59 -15.42
N ARG A 42 22.92 5.07 -14.68
CA ARG A 42 22.90 5.13 -13.22
C ARG A 42 21.82 4.29 -12.54
N LEU A 43 20.83 3.79 -13.29
CA LEU A 43 19.64 3.13 -12.74
C LEU A 43 19.96 2.06 -11.69
N GLU A 44 20.79 1.08 -12.04
CA GLU A 44 21.14 -0.03 -11.13
C GLU A 44 21.82 0.49 -9.85
N MET A 45 22.89 1.29 -9.98
CA MET A 45 23.62 1.85 -8.83
C MET A 45 22.72 2.69 -7.90
N ASP A 46 21.87 3.55 -8.47
CA ASP A 46 21.10 4.51 -7.69
C ASP A 46 19.88 3.88 -7.02
N THR A 47 19.23 2.91 -7.68
CA THR A 47 18.16 2.11 -7.06
C THR A 47 18.69 1.12 -6.04
N THR A 48 19.89 0.56 -6.24
CA THR A 48 20.51 -0.33 -5.24
C THR A 48 20.93 0.40 -3.97
N SER A 49 21.50 1.60 -4.11
CA SER A 49 21.92 2.42 -2.96
C SER A 49 20.76 3.17 -2.28
N GLY A 50 19.61 3.30 -2.94
CA GLY A 50 18.48 4.09 -2.45
C GLY A 50 18.62 5.60 -2.70
N ILE A 51 19.67 6.05 -3.39
CA ILE A 51 19.81 7.47 -3.83
C ILE A 51 18.66 7.86 -4.76
N LEU A 52 18.26 6.93 -5.61
CA LEU A 52 17.06 7.04 -6.42
C LEU A 52 16.04 6.01 -5.90
N PRO A 53 15.21 6.37 -4.91
CA PRO A 53 14.35 5.43 -4.21
C PRO A 53 13.12 5.11 -5.08
N LEU A 54 13.29 4.36 -6.17
CA LEU A 54 12.18 3.79 -6.92
C LEU A 54 11.82 2.45 -6.30
N GLN A 55 10.84 2.46 -5.38
CA GLN A 55 10.57 1.31 -4.53
C GLN A 55 9.96 0.14 -5.31
N GLU A 56 8.93 0.44 -6.11
CA GLU A 56 8.26 -0.48 -7.02
C GLU A 56 7.90 0.22 -8.34
N TYR A 57 7.87 -0.53 -9.44
CA TYR A 57 7.34 -0.11 -10.75
C TYR A 57 7.85 1.23 -11.29
N GLY A 58 9.08 1.62 -10.92
CA GLY A 58 9.71 2.87 -11.35
C GLY A 58 9.09 4.13 -10.73
N LEU A 59 8.21 3.98 -9.74
CA LEU A 59 7.63 5.09 -8.99
C LEU A 59 8.58 5.49 -7.86
N PRO A 60 8.85 6.79 -7.66
CA PRO A 60 9.47 7.26 -6.42
C PRO A 60 8.68 6.77 -5.22
N HIS A 61 9.39 6.23 -4.24
CA HIS A 61 8.88 5.91 -2.91
C HIS A 61 7.95 7.02 -2.43
N HIS A 62 6.68 6.67 -2.16
CA HIS A 62 5.71 7.54 -1.49
C HIS A 62 5.75 7.37 0.03
N TYR A 63 5.48 6.14 0.50
CA TYR A 63 5.76 5.69 1.88
C TYR A 63 6.62 4.42 1.87
N ASP A 64 7.40 4.24 2.93
CA ASP A 64 8.50 3.27 2.99
C ASP A 64 7.95 1.87 3.28
N ALA A 65 8.13 0.93 2.35
CA ALA A 65 7.72 -0.46 2.52
C ALA A 65 8.40 -1.15 3.72
N ARG A 66 9.56 -0.64 4.17
CA ARG A 66 10.25 -1.12 5.38
C ARG A 66 9.54 -0.68 6.65
N THR A 67 8.70 0.35 6.62
CA THR A 67 8.02 0.86 7.82
C THR A 67 6.52 0.69 7.70
N GLU A 68 5.91 1.35 6.72
CA GLU A 68 4.50 1.26 6.39
C GLU A 68 4.27 0.11 5.41
N ALA A 69 4.44 -1.09 5.96
CA ALA A 69 4.51 -2.33 5.19
C ALA A 69 3.26 -2.55 4.33
N GLU A 70 2.07 -2.30 4.86
CA GLU A 70 0.81 -2.42 4.11
C GLU A 70 0.77 -1.50 2.89
N TRP A 71 1.38 -0.30 2.98
CA TRP A 71 1.45 0.62 1.86
C TRP A 71 2.31 0.07 0.74
N GLY A 72 3.57 -0.23 1.06
CA GLY A 72 4.51 -0.77 0.09
C GLY A 72 4.03 -2.10 -0.50
N TYR A 73 3.48 -2.98 0.33
CA TYR A 73 3.04 -4.31 -0.09
C TYR A 73 1.81 -4.22 -0.98
N GLY A 74 0.84 -3.36 -0.63
CA GLY A 74 -0.31 -3.07 -1.47
C GLY A 74 0.09 -2.46 -2.82
N SER A 75 1.06 -1.55 -2.81
CA SER A 75 1.56 -0.90 -4.04
C SER A 75 2.25 -1.92 -4.95
N LEU A 76 3.06 -2.80 -4.37
CA LEU A 76 3.75 -3.84 -5.11
C LEU A 76 2.79 -4.88 -5.67
N ILE A 77 1.86 -5.44 -4.90
CA ILE A 77 0.98 -6.50 -5.42
C ILE A 77 -0.11 -5.94 -6.36
N GLY A 78 -0.37 -4.64 -6.29
CA GLY A 78 -1.30 -3.95 -7.15
C GLY A 78 -0.72 -3.34 -8.41
N ASP A 79 -1.12 -2.11 -8.63
CA ASP A 79 -0.98 -1.36 -9.86
C ASP A 79 0.30 -0.52 -9.88
N ARG A 80 0.47 0.44 -8.97
CA ARG A 80 1.69 1.24 -8.88
C ARG A 80 1.92 1.84 -7.50
N ASP A 81 1.00 2.71 -7.09
CA ASP A 81 0.90 3.31 -5.76
C ASP A 81 -0.52 3.11 -5.32
N ILE A 82 -0.73 2.64 -4.10
CA ILE A 82 -2.07 2.57 -3.56
C ILE A 82 -2.63 3.98 -3.36
N ASN A 83 -1.84 4.91 -2.84
CA ASN A 83 -2.27 6.29 -2.57
C ASN A 83 -3.61 6.38 -1.82
N GLU A 84 -3.79 5.54 -0.80
CA GLU A 84 -4.98 5.52 0.04
C GLU A 84 -4.60 5.56 1.53
N HIS A 85 -5.11 6.57 2.25
CA HIS A 85 -4.62 6.96 3.58
C HIS A 85 -5.38 6.30 4.75
N ASP A 86 -6.09 5.20 4.48
CA ASP A 86 -6.99 4.51 5.41
C ASP A 86 -6.29 4.09 6.71
N PHE A 87 -5.28 3.23 6.59
CA PHE A 87 -4.45 2.82 7.73
C PHE A 87 -3.42 3.90 8.05
N ASN A 88 -2.78 4.46 7.02
CA ASN A 88 -1.69 5.43 7.09
C ASN A 88 -1.89 6.52 8.15
N TRP A 89 -3.04 7.19 8.16
CA TRP A 89 -3.26 8.27 9.12
C TRP A 89 -3.21 7.79 10.58
N HIS A 90 -3.75 6.61 10.84
CA HIS A 90 -3.91 6.05 12.18
C HIS A 90 -2.68 5.26 12.65
N VAL A 91 -2.06 4.48 11.78
CA VAL A 91 -0.93 3.60 12.12
C VAL A 91 0.43 4.28 11.94
N TYR A 92 0.53 5.28 11.05
CA TYR A 92 1.77 5.96 10.71
C TYR A 92 1.77 7.42 11.17
N TRP A 93 0.93 8.30 10.61
CA TRP A 93 1.06 9.75 10.86
C TRP A 93 0.75 10.17 12.28
N THR A 94 -0.37 9.70 12.84
CA THR A 94 -0.76 10.02 14.21
C THR A 94 0.35 9.67 15.22
N PRO A 95 0.83 8.41 15.30
CA PRO A 95 1.91 8.06 16.20
C PRO A 95 3.24 8.76 15.88
N THR A 96 3.55 8.97 14.60
CA THR A 96 4.79 9.62 14.19
C THR A 96 4.84 11.11 14.56
N ILE A 97 3.74 11.84 14.39
CA ILE A 97 3.62 13.26 14.80
C ILE A 97 3.68 13.37 16.33
N CYS A 98 2.96 12.51 17.03
CA CYS A 98 3.02 12.42 18.49
C CYS A 98 4.46 12.17 18.98
N GLY A 99 5.15 11.19 18.39
CA GLY A 99 6.55 10.88 18.68
C GLY A 99 7.51 12.04 18.40
N MET A 100 7.35 12.78 17.29
CA MET A 100 8.14 13.99 16.99
C MET A 100 8.06 15.04 18.10
N HIS A 101 6.89 15.16 18.74
CA HIS A 101 6.67 16.12 19.81
C HIS A 101 6.89 15.55 21.22
N GLY A 102 7.26 14.27 21.34
CA GLY A 102 7.41 13.58 22.62
C GLY A 102 6.09 13.48 23.39
N ILE A 103 4.97 13.37 22.68
CA ILE A 103 3.62 13.25 23.23
C ILE A 103 3.09 11.86 22.90
N GLU A 104 2.36 11.24 23.80
CA GLU A 104 1.68 9.96 23.53
C GLU A 104 0.42 10.18 22.67
N PRO A 105 0.14 9.30 21.68
CA PRO A 105 -1.13 9.32 20.97
C PRO A 105 -2.32 9.21 21.93
N ALA A 106 -3.42 9.92 21.63
CA ALA A 106 -4.63 9.88 22.45
C ALA A 106 -5.26 8.48 22.53
N VAL A 107 -5.00 7.65 21.52
CA VAL A 107 -5.40 6.25 21.45
C VAL A 107 -4.15 5.38 21.59
N SER A 108 -4.10 4.54 22.62
CA SER A 108 -2.99 3.59 22.83
C SER A 108 -2.89 2.59 21.66
N ALA A 109 -1.71 2.00 21.46
CA ALA A 109 -1.52 0.99 20.41
C ALA A 109 -2.47 -0.20 20.57
N GLU A 110 -2.71 -0.65 21.81
CA GLU A 110 -3.69 -1.70 22.11
C GLU A 110 -5.10 -1.30 21.68
N ARG A 111 -5.52 -0.08 22.06
CA ARG A 111 -6.86 0.41 21.71
C ARG A 111 -7.00 0.62 20.20
N LEU A 112 -5.96 1.08 19.51
CA LEU A 112 -5.94 1.18 18.06
C LEU A 112 -6.15 -0.20 17.42
N ALA A 113 -5.40 -1.21 17.87
CA ALA A 113 -5.54 -2.58 17.39
C ALA A 113 -6.95 -3.15 17.65
N GLU A 114 -7.54 -2.89 18.82
CA GLU A 114 -8.93 -3.27 19.11
C GLU A 114 -9.94 -2.60 18.16
N ILE A 115 -9.79 -1.30 17.91
CA ILE A 115 -10.69 -0.55 17.02
C ILE A 115 -10.60 -1.10 15.61
N ILE A 116 -9.38 -1.23 15.08
CA ILE A 116 -9.14 -1.77 13.75
C ILE A 116 -9.69 -3.20 13.64
N GLY A 117 -9.36 -4.07 14.61
CA GLY A 117 -9.85 -5.44 14.64
C GLY A 117 -11.38 -5.58 14.73
N LYS A 118 -12.12 -4.56 15.17
CA LYS A 118 -13.60 -4.58 15.11
C LYS A 118 -14.16 -4.06 13.80
N LYS A 119 -13.40 -3.22 13.09
CA LYS A 119 -13.89 -2.44 11.94
C LYS A 119 -13.42 -2.98 10.60
N THR A 120 -12.59 -4.02 10.60
CA THR A 120 -12.03 -4.66 9.39
C THR A 120 -12.70 -6.01 9.08
N ALA A 121 -14.03 -6.05 9.08
CA ALA A 121 -14.77 -7.20 8.56
C ALA A 121 -14.37 -7.47 7.10
N PRO A 122 -14.22 -8.75 6.68
CA PRO A 122 -14.60 -9.96 7.42
C PRO A 122 -13.53 -10.52 8.36
N TYR A 123 -12.31 -9.98 8.34
CA TYR A 123 -11.18 -10.57 9.08
C TYR A 123 -11.28 -10.35 10.60
N ASN A 124 -11.68 -9.14 11.00
CA ASN A 124 -11.89 -8.77 12.39
C ASN A 124 -10.71 -9.16 13.32
N ASP A 125 -9.50 -8.83 12.89
CA ASP A 125 -8.26 -9.31 13.52
C ASP A 125 -7.40 -8.12 14.01
N PRO A 126 -7.19 -7.96 15.33
CA PRO A 126 -6.40 -6.84 15.85
C PRO A 126 -4.93 -6.92 15.44
N MET A 127 -4.41 -8.10 15.05
CA MET A 127 -3.03 -8.26 14.61
C MET A 127 -2.77 -7.68 13.21
N MET A 128 -3.81 -7.23 12.49
CA MET A 128 -3.68 -6.55 11.20
C MET A 128 -2.85 -5.26 11.27
N VAL A 129 -2.62 -4.71 12.46
CA VAL A 129 -1.79 -3.52 12.67
C VAL A 129 -0.57 -3.79 13.54
N ASP A 130 -0.11 -5.05 13.60
CA ASP A 130 1.20 -5.35 14.17
C ASP A 130 2.31 -5.05 13.16
N TYR A 131 3.00 -3.93 13.37
CA TYR A 131 4.19 -3.55 12.60
C TYR A 131 5.49 -3.96 13.30
N SER A 132 5.47 -4.94 14.21
CA SER A 132 6.70 -5.56 14.74
C SER A 132 7.52 -6.25 13.63
N GLU A 133 8.74 -6.68 13.94
CA GLU A 133 9.56 -7.44 12.99
C GLU A 133 8.89 -8.74 12.53
N GLU A 134 8.09 -9.37 13.39
CA GLU A 134 7.31 -10.56 13.05
C GLU A 134 5.99 -10.20 12.35
N GLY A 135 5.34 -9.14 12.82
CA GLY A 135 4.03 -8.68 12.35
C GLY A 135 4.01 -8.36 10.85
N VAL A 136 5.04 -7.67 10.35
CA VAL A 136 5.12 -7.28 8.93
C VAL A 136 5.28 -8.45 7.95
N PHE A 137 5.53 -9.68 8.42
CA PHE A 137 5.56 -10.89 7.58
C PHE A 137 4.43 -11.88 7.92
N SER A 138 3.52 -11.49 8.81
CA SER A 138 2.46 -12.35 9.33
C SER A 138 1.32 -12.55 8.32
N GLU A 139 0.47 -13.55 8.59
CA GLU A 139 -0.80 -13.69 7.87
C GLU A 139 -1.72 -12.50 8.16
N ALA A 140 -1.65 -11.90 9.34
CA ALA A 140 -2.45 -10.73 9.68
C ALA A 140 -2.09 -9.53 8.78
N MET A 141 -0.82 -9.31 8.47
CA MET A 141 -0.40 -8.30 7.49
C MET A 141 -0.89 -8.62 6.07
N ALA A 142 -0.98 -9.91 5.70
CA ALA A 142 -1.62 -10.29 4.44
C ALA A 142 -3.12 -9.93 4.42
N LYS A 143 -3.83 -10.14 5.53
CA LYS A 143 -5.22 -9.68 5.70
C LYS A 143 -5.32 -8.16 5.62
N THR A 144 -4.37 -7.40 6.17
CA THR A 144 -4.34 -5.93 6.09
C THR A 144 -4.31 -5.47 4.64
N VAL A 145 -3.37 -6.00 3.86
CA VAL A 145 -3.26 -5.66 2.44
C VAL A 145 -4.52 -6.09 1.69
N ALA A 146 -5.01 -7.31 1.89
CA ALA A 146 -6.22 -7.82 1.23
C ALA A 146 -7.45 -6.96 1.54
N TRP A 147 -7.70 -6.70 2.82
CA TRP A 147 -8.79 -5.83 3.27
C TRP A 147 -8.70 -4.46 2.63
N HIS A 148 -7.51 -3.85 2.65
CA HIS A 148 -7.29 -2.52 2.10
C HIS A 148 -7.56 -2.49 0.60
N ARG A 149 -7.13 -3.50 -0.15
CA ARG A 149 -7.40 -3.59 -1.60
C ARG A 149 -8.89 -3.82 -1.87
N HIS A 150 -9.56 -4.70 -1.13
CA HIS A 150 -10.99 -4.95 -1.33
C HIS A 150 -11.81 -3.70 -0.97
N TYR A 151 -11.55 -3.08 0.19
CA TYR A 151 -12.24 -1.89 0.66
C TYR A 151 -12.13 -0.73 -0.35
N THR A 152 -10.90 -0.39 -0.74
CA THR A 152 -10.63 0.76 -1.61
C THR A 152 -11.26 0.61 -2.99
N ARG A 153 -11.23 -0.59 -3.59
CA ARG A 153 -11.77 -0.81 -4.95
C ARG A 153 -13.26 -0.54 -5.06
N PHE A 154 -14.04 -0.84 -4.02
CA PHE A 154 -15.48 -0.55 -4.04
C PHE A 154 -15.82 0.73 -3.28
N TRP A 155 -15.62 0.74 -1.96
CA TRP A 155 -16.13 1.81 -1.10
C TRP A 155 -15.49 3.17 -1.41
N LYS A 156 -14.23 3.21 -1.85
CA LYS A 156 -13.57 4.47 -2.21
C LYS A 156 -13.62 4.75 -3.70
N GLN A 157 -13.04 3.89 -4.53
CA GLN A 157 -12.84 4.18 -5.94
C GLN A 157 -14.11 4.06 -6.77
N SER A 158 -14.98 3.08 -6.48
CA SER A 158 -16.24 2.92 -7.21
C SER A 158 -17.33 3.85 -6.68
N MET A 159 -17.42 4.02 -5.35
CA MET A 159 -18.43 4.88 -4.72
C MET A 159 -17.99 6.34 -4.54
N LEU A 160 -16.73 6.66 -4.85
CA LEU A 160 -16.12 7.99 -4.73
C LEU A 160 -16.12 8.55 -3.31
N TYR A 161 -15.95 7.69 -2.30
CA TYR A 161 -15.75 8.14 -0.94
C TYR A 161 -14.35 8.75 -0.79
N CYS A 162 -14.31 9.91 -0.15
CA CYS A 162 -13.09 10.70 0.00
C CYS A 162 -12.05 9.94 0.81
N ASP A 163 -10.84 9.88 0.27
CA ASP A 163 -9.67 9.24 0.86
C ASP A 163 -9.33 9.70 2.29
N TRP A 164 -9.52 10.98 2.57
CA TRP A 164 -9.24 11.56 3.89
C TRP A 164 -10.39 11.44 4.89
N ALA A 165 -11.56 11.00 4.42
CA ALA A 165 -12.74 10.85 5.28
C ALA A 165 -13.10 9.39 5.55
N TRP A 166 -12.60 8.47 4.73
CA TRP A 166 -12.91 7.04 4.76
C TRP A 166 -11.65 6.25 4.44
N ALA A 167 -11.36 5.17 5.15
CA ALA A 167 -12.06 4.57 6.29
C ALA A 167 -11.89 5.41 7.56
N ASP A 168 -13.01 5.75 8.21
CA ASP A 168 -13.00 6.46 9.51
C ASP A 168 -12.91 5.42 10.62
N PHE A 169 -11.70 4.92 10.90
CA PHE A 169 -11.49 3.95 11.98
C PHE A 169 -11.49 4.63 13.35
N VAL A 170 -10.69 5.68 13.51
CA VAL A 170 -10.51 6.41 14.76
C VAL A 170 -10.97 7.86 14.62
N ASN A 171 -11.93 8.28 15.44
CA ASN A 171 -12.50 9.62 15.40
C ASN A 171 -12.51 10.23 16.81
N PRO A 172 -11.77 11.34 17.07
CA PRO A 172 -11.70 11.96 18.39
C PRO A 172 -13.03 12.56 18.87
N TYR A 173 -14.00 12.70 17.97
CA TYR A 173 -15.35 13.17 18.30
C TYR A 173 -16.35 12.02 18.46
N GLY A 174 -15.94 10.78 18.16
CA GLY A 174 -16.74 9.57 18.35
C GLY A 174 -16.69 9.07 19.80
N PRO A 175 -17.72 8.34 20.26
CA PRO A 175 -17.66 7.62 21.53
C PRO A 175 -16.47 6.66 21.56
N GLU A 176 -15.68 6.69 22.63
CA GLU A 176 -14.50 5.82 22.79
C GLU A 176 -13.48 5.88 21.63
N TYR A 177 -13.40 7.04 20.98
CA TYR A 177 -12.57 7.32 19.80
C TYR A 177 -12.90 6.49 18.55
N GLU A 178 -14.06 5.84 18.50
CA GLU A 178 -14.44 5.04 17.33
C GLU A 178 -15.04 5.91 16.22
N GLY A 179 -14.50 5.77 15.01
CA GLY A 179 -15.05 6.37 13.80
C GLY A 179 -16.23 5.59 13.23
N ILE A 180 -16.76 6.05 12.10
CA ILE A 180 -18.03 5.56 11.55
C ILE A 180 -17.91 4.34 10.62
N THR A 181 -16.71 3.92 10.23
CA THR A 181 -16.51 2.65 9.51
C THR A 181 -16.75 1.49 10.49
N PRO A 182 -17.46 0.40 10.13
CA PRO A 182 -18.03 0.08 8.82
C PRO A 182 -19.51 0.49 8.63
N GLU A 183 -20.14 1.13 9.62
CA GLU A 183 -21.57 1.40 9.56
C GLU A 183 -21.94 2.54 8.61
N GLY A 184 -21.04 3.50 8.45
CA GLY A 184 -21.29 4.73 7.73
C GLY A 184 -21.41 4.49 6.23
N GLU A 185 -20.51 3.69 5.66
CA GLU A 185 -20.43 3.43 4.23
C GLU A 185 -21.76 2.94 3.62
N PRO A 186 -22.37 1.84 4.12
CA PRO A 186 -23.66 1.36 3.61
C PRO A 186 -24.80 2.32 3.94
N LYS A 187 -24.77 3.03 5.08
CA LYS A 187 -25.83 4.00 5.43
C LYS A 187 -25.91 5.13 4.42
N PHE A 188 -24.77 5.73 4.05
CA PHE A 188 -24.74 6.78 3.04
C PHE A 188 -25.14 6.25 1.66
N LEU A 189 -24.58 5.11 1.24
CA LEU A 189 -24.89 4.50 -0.05
C LEU A 189 -26.38 4.20 -0.21
N ASN A 190 -26.97 3.52 0.78
CA ASN A 190 -28.36 3.08 0.73
C ASN A 190 -29.34 4.25 0.81
N ALA A 191 -29.01 5.31 1.56
CA ALA A 191 -29.83 6.52 1.61
C ALA A 191 -29.94 7.21 0.24
N VAL A 192 -28.87 7.17 -0.56
CA VAL A 192 -28.83 7.78 -1.90
C VAL A 192 -29.49 6.88 -2.95
N THR A 193 -29.16 5.58 -2.93
CA THR A 193 -29.56 4.63 -3.97
C THR A 193 -30.94 4.02 -3.74
N GLY A 194 -31.47 4.10 -2.51
CA GLY A 194 -32.65 3.33 -2.08
C GLY A 194 -32.38 1.83 -1.92
N GLY A 195 -31.11 1.42 -1.96
CA GLY A 195 -30.67 0.03 -1.77
C GLY A 195 -30.65 -0.42 -0.31
N ASN A 196 -30.11 -1.61 -0.08
CA ASN A 196 -29.97 -2.22 1.24
C ASN A 196 -28.65 -2.98 1.41
N MET A 197 -27.59 -2.56 0.69
CA MET A 197 -26.28 -3.21 0.68
C MET A 197 -25.64 -3.17 2.08
N THR A 198 -25.05 -4.28 2.51
CA THR A 198 -24.24 -4.34 3.74
C THR A 198 -22.78 -3.93 3.47
N PHE A 199 -22.01 -3.71 4.53
CA PHE A 199 -20.59 -3.39 4.39
C PHE A 199 -19.81 -4.53 3.70
N GLU A 200 -20.04 -5.77 4.15
CA GLU A 200 -19.38 -6.97 3.65
C GLU A 200 -19.77 -7.30 2.20
N GLU A 201 -21.01 -7.04 1.80
CA GLU A 201 -21.40 -7.14 0.39
C GLU A 201 -20.59 -6.17 -0.47
N GLY A 202 -20.32 -4.95 0.03
CA GLY A 202 -19.44 -4.02 -0.66
C GLY A 202 -17.97 -4.46 -0.67
N MET A 203 -17.47 -5.06 0.41
CA MET A 203 -16.13 -5.67 0.44
C MET A 203 -16.01 -6.77 -0.61
N GLU A 204 -17.04 -7.59 -0.79
CA GLU A 204 -17.06 -8.66 -1.79
C GLU A 204 -17.08 -8.12 -3.23
N VAL A 205 -17.84 -7.04 -3.49
CA VAL A 205 -17.75 -6.31 -4.77
C VAL A 205 -16.32 -5.80 -4.99
N GLY A 206 -15.69 -5.29 -3.95
CA GLY A 206 -14.30 -4.84 -3.96
C GLY A 206 -13.32 -5.96 -4.31
N ARG A 207 -13.45 -7.14 -3.67
CA ARG A 207 -12.66 -8.34 -3.96
C ARG A 207 -12.81 -8.78 -5.41
N ARG A 208 -14.02 -8.72 -5.97
CA ARG A 208 -14.29 -8.98 -7.39
C ARG A 208 -13.54 -8.01 -8.31
N ILE A 209 -13.64 -6.71 -8.04
CA ILE A 209 -12.96 -5.67 -8.85
C ILE A 209 -11.45 -5.87 -8.76
N TRP A 210 -10.93 -6.13 -7.57
CA TRP A 210 -9.51 -6.39 -7.36
C TRP A 210 -8.98 -7.58 -8.17
N ASN A 211 -9.73 -8.68 -8.22
CA ASN A 211 -9.35 -9.86 -9.01
C ASN A 211 -9.46 -9.62 -10.52
N LEU A 212 -10.40 -8.76 -10.96
CA LEU A 212 -10.45 -8.29 -12.34
C LEU A 212 -9.21 -7.44 -12.69
N ASP A 213 -8.84 -6.49 -11.84
CA ASP A 213 -7.64 -5.66 -12.01
C ASP A 213 -6.38 -6.52 -12.06
N ARG A 214 -6.26 -7.47 -11.13
CA ARG A 214 -5.15 -8.45 -11.10
C ARG A 214 -5.05 -9.19 -12.43
N SER A 215 -6.18 -9.65 -12.97
CA SER A 215 -6.23 -10.39 -14.24
C SER A 215 -5.75 -9.55 -15.42
N ILE A 216 -6.02 -8.24 -15.43
CA ILE A 216 -5.49 -7.32 -16.45
C ILE A 216 -3.96 -7.23 -16.35
N TRP A 217 -3.41 -7.09 -15.14
CA TRP A 217 -1.96 -7.07 -14.95
C TRP A 217 -1.30 -8.38 -15.36
N VAL A 218 -1.92 -9.52 -15.02
CA VAL A 218 -1.46 -10.85 -15.45
C VAL A 218 -1.43 -10.95 -16.99
N LEU A 219 -2.48 -10.51 -17.67
CA LEU A 219 -2.51 -10.44 -19.14
C LEU A 219 -1.37 -9.58 -19.70
N GLN A 220 -0.97 -8.53 -19.00
CA GLN A 220 0.17 -7.67 -19.37
C GLN A 220 1.55 -8.22 -18.97
N GLY A 221 1.60 -9.35 -18.28
CA GLY A 221 2.85 -10.04 -17.93
C GLY A 221 3.25 -9.94 -16.46
N ARG A 222 2.36 -9.47 -15.57
CA ARG A 222 2.58 -9.56 -14.12
C ARG A 222 2.77 -11.02 -13.71
N HIS A 223 3.83 -11.26 -12.96
CA HIS A 223 4.17 -12.55 -12.41
C HIS A 223 4.93 -12.33 -11.10
N ARG A 224 4.84 -13.31 -10.19
CA ARG A 224 5.43 -13.26 -8.85
C ARG A 224 6.92 -12.84 -8.82
N ASP A 225 7.69 -13.22 -9.83
CA ASP A 225 9.14 -12.99 -9.93
C ASP A 225 9.52 -11.52 -10.16
N ILE A 226 8.61 -10.71 -10.71
CA ILE A 226 8.80 -9.26 -10.87
C ILE A 226 8.13 -8.44 -9.77
N GLU A 227 7.40 -9.08 -8.86
CA GLU A 227 6.82 -8.46 -7.66
C GLU A 227 7.86 -8.45 -6.54
N VAL A 228 8.91 -7.66 -6.76
CA VAL A 228 10.05 -7.47 -5.87
C VAL A 228 10.32 -5.98 -5.68
N PHE A 229 10.74 -5.60 -4.48
CA PHE A 229 11.17 -4.23 -4.23
C PHE A 229 12.58 -3.98 -4.78
N ALA A 230 12.93 -2.72 -4.98
CA ALA A 230 14.32 -2.34 -5.25
C ALA A 230 15.27 -2.73 -4.10
N GLU A 231 16.52 -3.03 -4.43
CA GLU A 231 17.50 -3.66 -3.53
C GLU A 231 17.74 -2.91 -2.22
N TYR A 232 17.61 -1.59 -2.21
CA TYR A 232 17.79 -0.78 -1.00
C TYR A 232 16.82 -1.18 0.12
N ASN A 233 15.63 -1.69 -0.21
CA ASN A 233 14.65 -2.16 0.78
C ASN A 233 15.18 -3.33 1.62
N TYR A 234 16.08 -4.12 1.06
CA TYR A 234 16.65 -5.32 1.69
C TYR A 234 18.04 -5.09 2.28
N THR A 235 18.71 -3.98 1.94
CA THR A 235 20.13 -3.77 2.26
C THR A 235 20.42 -2.47 3.00
N THR A 236 19.51 -1.50 2.95
CA THR A 236 19.65 -0.19 3.58
C THR A 236 18.55 -0.02 4.62
N GLY A 237 18.91 0.35 5.85
CA GLY A 237 17.92 0.61 6.90
C GLY A 237 17.04 1.82 6.55
N ALA A 238 15.75 1.75 6.86
CA ALA A 238 14.83 2.88 6.70
C ALA A 238 15.31 4.10 7.48
N ALA A 239 15.42 5.25 6.83
CA ALA A 239 15.89 6.48 7.45
C ALA A 239 14.93 7.63 7.14
N PRO A 240 14.46 8.37 8.16
CA PRO A 240 13.54 9.47 7.93
C PRO A 240 14.20 10.63 7.18
N GLY A 241 13.43 11.36 6.39
CA GLY A 241 13.86 12.58 5.70
C GLY A 241 14.46 12.38 4.31
N THR A 242 14.34 11.18 3.72
CA THR A 242 14.53 10.91 2.29
C THR A 242 13.41 11.57 1.46
N THR A 243 12.19 11.61 1.98
CA THR A 243 11.05 12.34 1.39
C THR A 243 10.36 13.25 2.41
N THR A 244 9.46 14.13 1.94
CA THR A 244 8.62 14.97 2.82
C THR A 244 7.58 14.17 3.62
N TYR A 245 7.38 12.90 3.28
CA TYR A 245 6.39 12.00 3.90
C TYR A 245 7.02 11.09 4.95
N GLU A 246 8.31 11.25 5.23
CA GLU A 246 9.06 10.44 6.18
C GLU A 246 9.39 11.21 7.45
N SER A 247 8.95 10.66 8.58
CA SER A 247 9.16 11.21 9.92
C SER A 247 9.52 10.02 10.86
N PRO A 248 9.74 10.08 12.20
CA PRO A 248 10.52 9.07 12.96
C PRO A 248 9.98 7.61 13.02
N TYR A 249 9.07 7.23 12.12
CA TYR A 249 8.60 5.89 11.82
C TYR A 249 8.11 5.21 13.09
N ILE A 250 7.25 5.90 13.83
CA ILE A 250 6.63 5.36 15.04
C ILE A 250 5.40 4.58 14.60
N MET A 251 5.37 3.27 14.90
CA MET A 251 4.30 2.37 14.47
C MET A 251 3.77 1.57 15.68
N PRO A 252 2.51 1.09 15.64
CA PRO A 252 2.03 0.12 16.62
C PRO A 252 2.73 -1.22 16.41
N VAL A 253 3.28 -1.79 17.48
CA VAL A 253 3.96 -3.08 17.48
C VAL A 253 3.41 -3.96 18.60
N PHE A 254 3.34 -5.26 18.35
CA PHE A 254 3.00 -6.27 19.36
C PHE A 254 4.23 -7.14 19.64
N GLU A 255 4.83 -6.97 20.82
CA GLU A 255 6.04 -7.67 21.24
C GLU A 255 5.83 -8.20 22.67
N ASP A 256 6.30 -9.42 22.96
CA ASP A 256 6.21 -10.03 24.31
C ASP A 256 4.81 -10.05 24.94
N GLY A 257 3.76 -10.04 24.11
CA GLY A 257 2.36 -10.07 24.55
C GLY A 257 1.76 -8.70 24.85
N GLU A 258 2.48 -7.61 24.57
CA GLU A 258 2.04 -6.24 24.84
C GLU A 258 2.09 -5.36 23.58
N TRP A 259 1.09 -4.49 23.45
CA TRP A 259 1.05 -3.47 22.40
C TRP A 259 1.77 -2.20 22.85
N SER A 260 2.60 -1.64 21.97
CA SER A 260 3.25 -0.34 22.19
C SER A 260 3.44 0.42 20.90
N TYR A 261 3.70 1.73 21.00
CA TYR A 261 4.21 2.51 19.87
C TYR A 261 5.73 2.55 19.94
N LYS A 262 6.41 2.16 18.85
CA LYS A 262 7.87 2.07 18.81
C LYS A 262 8.40 2.61 17.49
N SER A 263 9.57 3.22 17.53
CA SER A 263 10.28 3.56 16.29
C SER A 263 10.77 2.29 15.61
N VAL A 264 10.40 2.14 14.34
CA VAL A 264 10.87 1.06 13.46
C VAL A 264 11.93 1.56 12.47
N ALA A 265 12.50 2.74 12.74
CA ALA A 265 13.61 3.28 11.95
C ALA A 265 14.80 2.32 11.96
N GLY A 266 15.50 2.26 10.82
CA GLY A 266 16.60 1.34 10.58
C GLY A 266 16.18 -0.04 10.08
N ARG A 267 14.87 -0.35 10.01
CA ARG A 267 14.41 -1.65 9.47
C ARG A 267 14.91 -1.87 8.04
N VAL A 268 15.31 -3.10 7.75
CA VAL A 268 15.42 -3.67 6.40
C VAL A 268 14.36 -4.76 6.26
N LEU A 269 13.86 -4.98 5.04
CA LEU A 269 13.02 -6.15 4.78
C LEU A 269 13.90 -7.39 4.62
N ASP A 270 13.45 -8.51 5.18
CA ASP A 270 14.02 -9.82 4.88
C ASP A 270 13.40 -10.37 3.60
N ARG A 271 14.24 -10.67 2.60
CA ARG A 271 13.78 -11.14 1.29
C ARG A 271 13.07 -12.49 1.36
N ALA A 272 13.58 -13.43 2.14
CA ALA A 272 13.00 -14.77 2.22
C ALA A 272 11.64 -14.73 2.93
N ARG A 273 11.56 -13.99 4.04
CA ARG A 273 10.31 -13.79 4.79
C ARG A 273 9.29 -13.01 3.97
N PHE A 274 9.73 -12.06 3.14
CA PHE A 274 8.84 -11.36 2.21
C PHE A 274 8.27 -12.31 1.13
N GLU A 275 9.09 -13.19 0.56
CA GLU A 275 8.61 -14.23 -0.35
C GLU A 275 7.62 -15.17 0.35
N GLU A 276 7.89 -15.59 1.58
CA GLU A 276 6.94 -16.36 2.37
C GLU A 276 5.62 -15.60 2.62
N TRP A 277 5.71 -14.30 2.91
CA TRP A 277 4.53 -13.44 3.04
C TRP A 277 3.71 -13.37 1.75
N LYS A 278 4.35 -13.22 0.57
CA LYS A 278 3.64 -13.27 -0.73
C LYS A 278 2.88 -14.58 -0.90
N THR A 279 3.44 -15.70 -0.47
CA THR A 279 2.75 -17.00 -0.50
C THR A 279 1.52 -17.02 0.40
N LYS A 280 1.59 -16.45 1.62
CA LYS A 280 0.42 -16.30 2.51
C LYS A 280 -0.64 -15.42 1.84
N PHE A 281 -0.23 -14.30 1.25
CA PHE A 281 -1.12 -13.37 0.56
C PHE A 281 -1.81 -14.01 -0.65
N TYR A 282 -1.07 -14.66 -1.55
CA TYR A 282 -1.67 -15.34 -2.71
C TYR A 282 -2.60 -16.47 -2.31
N THR A 283 -2.25 -17.24 -1.27
CA THR A 283 -3.15 -18.26 -0.71
C THR A 283 -4.45 -17.64 -0.21
N LEU A 284 -4.36 -16.53 0.52
CA LEU A 284 -5.52 -15.79 1.05
C LEU A 284 -6.44 -15.28 -0.07
N GLU A 285 -5.87 -14.80 -1.18
CA GLU A 285 -6.63 -14.29 -2.34
C GLU A 285 -7.14 -15.39 -3.28
N GLY A 286 -6.76 -16.65 -3.06
CA GLY A 286 -7.10 -17.76 -3.97
C GLY A 286 -6.32 -17.73 -5.29
N TRP A 287 -5.08 -17.26 -5.24
CA TRP A 287 -4.16 -17.20 -6.38
C TRP A 287 -3.12 -18.32 -6.30
N ASP A 288 -2.64 -18.75 -7.47
CA ASP A 288 -1.54 -19.68 -7.58
C ASP A 288 -0.28 -19.09 -6.94
N THR A 289 0.24 -19.77 -5.93
CA THR A 289 1.39 -19.29 -5.13
C THR A 289 2.69 -19.20 -5.92
N ALA A 290 2.84 -19.97 -7.01
CA ALA A 290 4.05 -19.95 -7.84
C ALA A 290 4.09 -18.75 -8.78
N THR A 291 2.94 -18.33 -9.29
CA THR A 291 2.82 -17.31 -10.34
C THR A 291 2.21 -15.99 -9.86
N GLY A 292 1.44 -16.03 -8.77
CA GLY A 292 0.60 -14.93 -8.30
C GLY A 292 -0.63 -14.70 -9.18
N TRP A 293 -1.04 -15.69 -9.98
CA TRP A 293 -2.18 -15.58 -10.91
C TRP A 293 -3.48 -16.10 -10.28
N PRO A 294 -4.64 -15.44 -10.49
CA PRO A 294 -5.91 -15.95 -9.99
C PRO A 294 -6.23 -17.36 -10.54
N THR A 295 -6.76 -18.23 -9.69
CA THR A 295 -7.21 -19.56 -10.12
C THR A 295 -8.59 -19.50 -10.75
N ARG A 296 -8.95 -20.51 -11.55
CA ARG A 296 -10.30 -20.63 -12.11
C ARG A 296 -11.37 -20.65 -11.03
N ALA A 297 -11.15 -21.43 -9.96
CA ALA A 297 -12.11 -21.55 -8.87
C ALA A 297 -12.40 -20.20 -8.21
N SER A 298 -11.35 -19.41 -7.92
CA SER A 298 -11.50 -18.10 -7.29
C SER A 298 -12.15 -17.07 -8.20
N LEU A 299 -11.88 -17.10 -9.50
CA LEU A 299 -12.56 -16.23 -10.46
C LEU A 299 -14.03 -16.60 -10.64
N GLU A 300 -14.37 -17.88 -10.73
CA GLU A 300 -15.76 -18.34 -10.86
C GLU A 300 -16.59 -18.05 -9.62
N GLU A 301 -16.01 -18.18 -8.42
CA GLU A 301 -16.62 -17.75 -7.16
C GLU A 301 -17.01 -16.27 -7.17
N LEU A 302 -16.23 -15.44 -7.86
CA LEU A 302 -16.40 -13.99 -7.99
C LEU A 302 -17.28 -13.59 -9.19
N ASP A 303 -18.01 -14.51 -9.82
CA ASP A 303 -18.77 -14.28 -11.05
C ASP A 303 -17.90 -13.80 -12.24
N LEU A 304 -16.62 -14.18 -12.29
CA LEU A 304 -15.65 -13.81 -13.32
C LEU A 304 -15.24 -14.99 -14.23
N ALA A 305 -16.16 -15.93 -14.49
CA ALA A 305 -15.93 -17.08 -15.37
C ALA A 305 -15.35 -16.68 -16.75
N ASN A 306 -15.86 -15.59 -17.34
CA ASN A 306 -15.38 -15.06 -18.61
C ASN A 306 -13.92 -14.55 -18.54
N VAL A 307 -13.47 -14.08 -17.38
CA VAL A 307 -12.09 -13.68 -17.14
C VAL A 307 -11.20 -14.91 -17.02
N ALA A 308 -11.67 -15.95 -16.31
CA ALA A 308 -10.96 -17.22 -16.23
C ALA A 308 -10.72 -17.83 -17.62
N ASP A 309 -11.74 -17.81 -18.48
CA ASP A 309 -11.63 -18.27 -19.87
C ASP A 309 -10.63 -17.45 -20.69
N ALA A 310 -10.60 -16.12 -20.50
CA ALA A 310 -9.65 -15.24 -21.18
C ALA A 310 -8.20 -15.49 -20.73
N LEU A 311 -7.97 -15.70 -19.44
CA LEU A 311 -6.66 -16.04 -18.90
C LEU A 311 -6.21 -17.43 -19.35
N GLU A 312 -7.11 -18.42 -19.36
CA GLU A 312 -6.82 -19.77 -19.83
C GLU A 312 -6.43 -19.77 -21.31
N ALA A 313 -7.19 -19.07 -22.15
CA ALA A 313 -6.89 -18.90 -23.57
C ALA A 313 -5.55 -18.20 -23.83
N ALA A 314 -5.12 -17.32 -22.91
CA ALA A 314 -3.82 -16.67 -22.95
C ALA A 314 -2.68 -17.52 -22.34
N GLY A 315 -2.98 -18.68 -21.75
CA GLY A 315 -2.00 -19.50 -21.02
C GLY A 315 -1.52 -18.84 -19.73
N LYS A 316 -2.35 -18.02 -19.09
CA LYS A 316 -2.04 -17.20 -17.91
C LYS A 316 -3.02 -17.37 -16.75
N LEU A 317 -3.68 -18.51 -16.68
CA LEU A 317 -4.56 -18.87 -15.56
C LEU A 317 -3.72 -19.56 -14.47
N GLY A 318 -3.94 -19.19 -13.21
CA GLY A 318 -3.26 -19.82 -12.08
C GLY A 318 -3.64 -21.29 -11.92
N ALA A 319 -2.66 -22.13 -11.57
CA ALA A 319 -2.91 -23.53 -11.22
C ALA A 319 -3.67 -23.64 -9.88
N ALA A 320 -4.56 -24.64 -9.79
CA ALA A 320 -5.26 -25.00 -8.56
C ALA A 320 -4.39 -25.83 -7.61
#